data_AF-A0A7R9L238-F1
#
_entry.id   AF-A0A7R9L238-F1
#
_cell.length_a   1.000
_cell.length_b   1.000
_cell.length_c   1.000
_cell.angle_alpha   90.00
_cell.angle_beta   90.00
_cell.angle_gamma   90.00
#
_symmetry.space_group_name_H-M   'P 1'
#
loop_
_entity.id
_entity.type
_entity.pdbx_description
1 polymer ?
#
loop_
_entity_poly.entity_id
_entity_poly.type
_entity_poly.pdbx_seq_one_letter_code
_entity_poly.pdbx_strand_id
1 'polypeptide(L)'
;MSDSEDNPLSNGTDGQRSVVIDTNTTDEEDNGWILELESALLADCDLNIIKRITNQKLVPHHMRYEFWQVCLGIKGRHKVLSDIFDLPEQSVIRADCQKIVDQFANSDDSERVAIRSGMETIITNFSKLNDVQYVSDNGWTEILEPLLTLKLKTEDLFKVFESIQLKYIPKCYNCRDYGRNDQSFNLLRLLLQYHEPELCSYLDTLKITPDLYANTWV
;
A
#
# COMPACT_ATOMS: atom_id res chain seq x y z
N MET A 1 -17.43 38.81 85.02
CA MET A 1 -17.59 37.35 84.84
C MET A 1 -18.10 37.16 83.43
N SER A 2 -17.24 37.33 82.41
CA SER A 2 -16.00 36.57 82.15
C SER A 2 -16.32 35.17 81.63
N ASP A 3 -15.76 34.69 80.52
CA ASP A 3 -14.99 35.27 79.40
C ASP A 3 -15.12 34.25 78.24
N SER A 4 -14.93 34.66 76.98
CA SER A 4 -14.39 33.82 75.86
C SER A 4 -14.47 34.58 74.53
N GLU A 5 -13.32 35.04 74.04
CA GLU A 5 -13.09 35.39 72.64
C GLU A 5 -12.62 34.14 71.88
N ASP A 6 -13.04 33.92 70.62
CA ASP A 6 -12.15 34.03 69.45
C ASP A 6 -12.85 33.68 68.11
N ASN A 7 -12.23 34.02 66.97
CA ASN A 7 -12.88 34.32 65.69
C ASN A 7 -12.45 33.37 64.50
N PRO A 8 -12.50 33.77 63.20
CA PRO A 8 -13.53 33.46 62.18
C PRO A 8 -13.16 32.42 61.08
N LEU A 9 -14.11 32.11 60.19
CA LEU A 9 -14.01 31.69 58.76
C LEU A 9 -15.46 31.59 58.19
N SER A 10 -15.83 31.76 56.89
CA SER A 10 -15.14 32.15 55.64
C SER A 10 -16.15 32.74 54.62
N ASN A 11 -15.74 33.03 53.37
CA ASN A 11 -16.55 33.59 52.27
C ASN A 11 -17.21 32.53 51.35
N GLY A 12 -18.22 32.95 50.58
CA GLY A 12 -18.74 32.20 49.43
C GLY A 12 -19.80 32.94 48.58
N THR A 13 -19.37 33.77 47.62
CA THR A 13 -20.18 34.22 46.47
C THR A 13 -19.27 34.41 45.26
N ASP A 14 -19.43 33.59 44.23
CA ASP A 14 -18.64 33.69 43.00
C ASP A 14 -19.52 34.10 41.81
N GLY A 15 -19.04 35.07 41.04
CA GLY A 15 -19.81 35.75 40.00
C GLY A 15 -19.38 35.36 38.59
N GLN A 16 -20.30 35.50 37.64
CA GLN A 16 -20.15 35.15 36.22
C GLN A 16 -18.77 35.46 35.61
N ARG A 17 -18.17 34.44 34.98
CA ARG A 17 -17.22 34.63 33.88
C ARG A 17 -17.67 33.81 32.68
N SER A 18 -18.21 34.49 31.67
CA SER A 18 -18.51 33.88 30.38
C SER A 18 -17.21 33.49 29.70
N VAL A 19 -17.02 32.20 29.41
CA VAL A 19 -15.93 31.71 28.57
C VAL A 19 -16.51 31.53 27.17
N VAL A 20 -16.16 32.47 26.28
CA VAL A 20 -16.30 32.24 24.84
C VAL A 20 -15.27 31.18 24.49
N ILE A 21 -15.75 30.00 24.07
CA ILE A 21 -14.90 28.97 23.49
C ILE A 21 -14.80 29.30 22.00
N ASP A 22 -13.67 29.87 21.58
CA ASP A 22 -13.37 30.06 20.16
C ASP A 22 -13.11 28.69 19.52
N THR A 23 -14.13 28.15 18.83
CA THR A 23 -14.09 26.83 18.18
C THR A 23 -13.47 26.83 16.78
N ASN A 24 -12.73 27.89 16.40
CA ASN A 24 -12.37 28.14 15.00
C ASN A 24 -10.87 28.06 14.67
N THR A 25 -9.99 27.73 15.61
CA THR A 25 -8.53 27.88 15.41
C THR A 25 -7.74 26.57 15.33
N THR A 26 -8.36 25.40 15.56
CA THR A 26 -7.66 24.09 15.55
C THR A 26 -7.68 23.38 14.20
N ASP A 27 -8.68 23.65 13.36
CA ASP A 27 -8.92 22.88 12.14
C ASP A 27 -8.13 23.42 10.93
N GLU A 28 -7.63 24.66 10.98
CA GLU A 28 -6.86 25.28 9.89
C GLU A 28 -5.40 24.80 9.88
N GLU A 29 -4.75 24.70 11.05
CA GLU A 29 -3.35 24.22 11.14
C GLU A 29 -3.21 22.74 10.77
N ASP A 30 -4.17 21.88 11.15
CA ASP A 30 -4.07 20.45 10.88
C ASP A 30 -4.44 20.07 9.42
N ASN A 31 -5.00 21.01 8.65
CA ASN A 31 -5.22 20.88 7.21
C ASN A 31 -4.17 21.61 6.35
N GLY A 32 -3.36 22.52 6.92
CA GLY A 32 -2.38 23.31 6.15
C GLY A 32 -1.36 22.47 5.37
N TRP A 33 -0.91 21.34 5.94
CA TRP A 33 -0.01 20.40 5.26
C TRP A 33 -0.67 19.63 4.11
N ILE A 34 -2.01 19.47 4.13
CA ILE A 34 -2.77 18.86 3.04
C ILE A 34 -2.77 19.81 1.83
N LEU A 35 -3.02 21.10 2.06
CA LEU A 35 -2.94 22.14 1.02
C LEU A 35 -1.52 22.29 0.45
N GLU A 36 -0.47 22.17 1.29
CA GLU A 36 0.92 22.11 0.82
C GLU A 36 1.15 20.87 -0.05
N LEU A 37 0.62 19.71 0.34
CA LEU A 37 0.74 18.46 -0.42
C LEU A 37 -0.02 18.51 -1.75
N GLU A 38 -1.25 19.04 -1.79
CA GLU A 38 -2.02 19.26 -3.02
C GLU A 38 -1.25 20.15 -3.99
N SER A 39 -0.76 21.29 -3.48
CA SER A 39 0.04 22.25 -4.26
C SER A 39 1.32 21.61 -4.81
N ALA A 40 2.03 20.81 -4.00
CA ALA A 40 3.23 20.10 -4.42
C ALA A 40 2.92 19.02 -5.47
N LEU A 41 1.86 18.24 -5.30
CA LEU A 41 1.45 17.20 -6.24
C LEU A 41 1.03 17.79 -7.59
N LEU A 42 0.41 18.97 -7.61
CA LEU A 42 0.13 19.71 -8.85
C LEU A 42 1.42 20.23 -9.52
N ALA A 43 2.39 20.71 -8.74
CA ALA A 43 3.61 21.38 -9.23
C ALA A 43 4.78 20.44 -9.66
N ASP A 44 4.50 19.16 -9.95
CA ASP A 44 5.52 18.15 -10.30
C ASP A 44 6.68 18.03 -9.28
N CYS A 45 6.33 17.78 -8.02
CA CYS A 45 7.29 17.53 -6.94
C CYS A 45 8.00 16.16 -6.99
N ASP A 46 9.10 16.04 -6.23
CA ASP A 46 9.88 14.81 -6.08
C ASP A 46 9.50 14.01 -4.81
N LEU A 47 10.08 12.81 -4.68
CA LEU A 47 9.87 11.92 -3.54
C LEU A 47 10.33 12.52 -2.19
N ASN A 48 11.30 13.43 -2.19
CA ASN A 48 11.85 14.00 -0.97
C ASN A 48 10.92 15.10 -0.42
N ILE A 49 10.36 15.92 -1.32
CA ILE A 49 9.36 16.95 -1.00
C ILE A 49 8.13 16.29 -0.36
N ILE A 50 7.53 15.28 -1.01
CA ILE A 50 6.30 14.66 -0.46
C ILE A 50 6.55 13.93 0.87
N LYS A 51 7.74 13.35 1.09
CA LYS A 51 8.12 12.74 2.37
C LYS A 51 8.25 13.79 3.48
N ARG A 52 8.81 14.96 3.16
CA ARG A 52 8.94 16.08 4.10
C ARG A 52 7.58 16.66 4.49
N ILE A 53 6.68 16.84 3.53
CA ILE A 53 5.33 17.41 3.77
C ILE A 53 4.46 16.43 4.57
N THR A 54 4.44 15.14 4.17
CA THR A 54 3.66 14.13 4.90
C THR A 54 4.19 13.83 6.28
N ASN A 55 5.52 13.80 6.48
CA ASN A 55 6.15 13.57 7.79
C ASN A 55 5.53 12.41 8.59
N GLN A 56 5.31 11.27 7.92
CA GLN A 56 4.64 10.06 8.45
C GLN A 56 3.14 10.19 8.78
N LYS A 57 2.47 11.32 8.50
CA LYS A 57 1.00 11.45 8.54
C LYS A 57 0.33 10.57 7.47
N LEU A 58 -0.91 10.16 7.74
CA LEU A 58 -1.73 9.35 6.81
C LEU A 58 -2.20 10.19 5.62
N VAL A 59 -1.92 9.73 4.40
CA VAL A 59 -2.34 10.43 3.16
C VAL A 59 -3.84 10.21 2.91
N PRO A 60 -4.63 11.29 2.70
CA PRO A 60 -6.05 11.22 2.37
C PRO A 60 -6.36 10.34 1.15
N HIS A 61 -7.51 9.68 1.16
CA HIS A 61 -7.91 8.75 0.09
C HIS A 61 -7.92 9.39 -1.31
N HIS A 62 -8.37 10.65 -1.40
CA HIS A 62 -8.55 11.37 -2.66
C HIS A 62 -7.25 11.87 -3.29
N MET A 63 -6.12 11.84 -2.57
CA MET A 63 -4.78 12.22 -3.07
C MET A 63 -3.84 11.02 -3.21
N ARG A 64 -4.30 9.83 -2.81
CA ARG A 64 -3.42 8.66 -2.65
C ARG A 64 -2.84 8.21 -3.99
N TYR A 65 -3.60 8.33 -5.07
CA TYR A 65 -3.13 7.94 -6.39
C TYR A 65 -2.01 8.87 -6.87
N GLU A 66 -2.21 10.18 -6.80
CA GLU A 66 -1.23 11.21 -7.17
C GLU A 66 0.05 11.09 -6.32
N PHE A 67 -0.10 10.85 -5.02
CA PHE A 67 1.02 10.56 -4.12
C PHE A 67 1.76 9.27 -4.53
N TRP A 68 1.03 8.20 -4.86
CA TRP A 68 1.63 6.96 -5.36
C TRP A 68 2.29 7.14 -6.73
N GLN A 69 1.79 8.03 -7.60
CA GLN A 69 2.43 8.33 -8.87
C GLN A 69 3.84 8.90 -8.68
N VAL A 70 4.06 9.73 -7.65
CA VAL A 70 5.37 10.26 -7.29
C VAL A 70 6.23 9.18 -6.60
N CYS A 71 5.69 8.43 -5.64
CA CYS A 71 6.40 7.33 -4.96
C CYS A 71 6.91 6.26 -5.93
N LEU A 72 6.08 5.85 -6.89
CA LEU A 72 6.41 4.86 -7.91
C LEU A 72 7.14 5.49 -9.11
N GLY A 73 7.23 6.81 -9.20
CA GLY A 73 7.86 7.54 -10.31
C GLY A 73 7.17 7.28 -11.66
N ILE A 74 5.85 7.11 -11.65
CA ILE A 74 5.01 6.81 -12.84
C ILE A 74 4.26 8.02 -13.38
N LYS A 75 4.34 9.18 -12.72
CA LYS A 75 3.73 10.42 -13.20
C LYS A 75 4.18 10.73 -14.64
N GLY A 76 3.24 11.12 -15.49
CA GLY A 76 3.49 11.39 -16.92
C GLY A 76 3.77 10.17 -17.80
N ARG A 77 3.84 8.94 -17.28
CA ARG A 77 4.02 7.74 -18.12
C ARG A 77 2.73 7.41 -18.87
N HIS A 78 2.82 7.37 -20.20
CA HIS A 78 1.79 6.79 -21.06
C HIS A 78 2.15 5.34 -21.41
N LYS A 79 1.16 4.44 -21.39
CA LYS A 79 1.33 3.05 -21.83
C LYS A 79 0.06 2.61 -22.55
N VAL A 80 0.19 2.18 -23.79
CA VAL A 80 -0.91 1.60 -24.56
C VAL A 80 -0.94 0.10 -24.23
N LEU A 81 -2.09 -0.40 -23.78
CA LEU A 81 -2.30 -1.82 -23.52
C LEU A 81 -2.92 -2.47 -24.77
N SER A 82 -2.62 -3.75 -24.96
CA SER A 82 -3.21 -4.57 -26.01
C SER A 82 -4.33 -5.45 -25.45
N ASP A 83 -5.49 -5.45 -26.10
CA ASP A 83 -6.63 -6.33 -25.78
C ASP A 83 -6.54 -7.70 -26.49
N ILE A 84 -5.32 -8.12 -26.86
CA ILE A 84 -5.06 -9.42 -27.50
C ILE A 84 -4.65 -10.44 -26.44
N PHE A 85 -5.55 -11.41 -26.21
CA PHE A 85 -5.44 -12.49 -25.22
C PHE A 85 -5.01 -13.81 -25.87
N ASP A 86 -3.74 -13.91 -26.25
CA ASP A 86 -3.17 -15.00 -27.07
C ASP A 86 -2.05 -15.82 -26.37
N LEU A 87 -1.86 -15.65 -25.05
CA LEU A 87 -0.85 -16.40 -24.31
C LEU A 87 -1.22 -17.89 -24.18
N PRO A 88 -0.25 -18.83 -24.16
CA PRO A 88 -0.51 -20.25 -23.93
C PRO A 88 -1.28 -20.52 -22.63
N GLU A 89 -0.99 -19.76 -21.58
CA GLU A 89 -1.59 -19.85 -20.25
C GLU A 89 -2.84 -18.97 -20.05
N GLN A 90 -3.40 -18.37 -21.11
CA GLN A 90 -4.54 -17.43 -21.01
C GLN A 90 -5.77 -18.03 -20.31
N SER A 91 -5.98 -19.34 -20.42
CA SER A 91 -7.06 -20.04 -19.72
C SER A 91 -6.85 -20.08 -18.19
N VAL A 92 -5.59 -20.13 -17.74
CA VAL A 92 -5.22 -20.10 -16.32
C VAL A 92 -5.43 -18.68 -15.78
N ILE A 93 -4.88 -17.66 -16.47
CA ILE A 93 -5.08 -16.23 -16.14
C ILE A 93 -6.58 -15.95 -15.95
N ARG A 94 -7.42 -16.36 -16.91
CA ARG A 94 -8.86 -16.11 -16.86
C ARG A 94 -9.57 -16.84 -15.71
N ALA A 95 -9.14 -18.06 -15.38
CA ALA A 95 -9.69 -18.80 -14.25
C ALA A 95 -9.36 -18.10 -12.92
N ASP A 96 -8.13 -17.63 -12.75
CA ASP A 96 -7.68 -17.00 -11.51
C ASP A 96 -8.23 -15.58 -11.33
N CYS A 97 -8.35 -14.80 -12.41
CA CYS A 97 -9.11 -13.54 -12.39
C CYS A 97 -10.59 -13.77 -12.03
N GLN A 98 -11.21 -14.86 -12.49
CA GLN A 98 -12.60 -15.18 -12.12
C GLN A 98 -12.73 -15.56 -10.63
N LYS A 99 -11.81 -16.38 -10.09
CA LYS A 99 -11.78 -16.73 -8.65
C LYS A 99 -11.77 -15.49 -7.75
N ILE A 100 -10.98 -14.47 -8.09
CA ILE A 100 -10.93 -13.21 -7.34
C ILE A 100 -12.25 -12.43 -7.47
N VAL A 101 -12.77 -12.28 -8.70
CA VAL A 101 -14.03 -11.54 -8.95
C VAL A 101 -15.27 -12.20 -8.31
N ASP A 102 -15.21 -13.49 -8.02
CA ASP A 102 -16.26 -14.21 -7.28
C ASP A 102 -16.25 -13.91 -5.77
N GLN A 103 -15.15 -13.37 -5.23
CA GLN A 103 -15.08 -12.90 -3.84
C GLN A 103 -15.72 -11.51 -3.67
N PHE A 104 -15.80 -10.71 -4.74
CA PHE A 104 -16.46 -9.39 -4.78
C PHE A 104 -18.00 -9.51 -4.92
N ALA A 105 -18.63 -10.26 -4.02
CA ALA A 105 -20.06 -10.61 -4.07
C ALA A 105 -21.03 -9.41 -3.98
N ASN A 106 -20.54 -8.21 -3.64
CA ASN A 106 -21.34 -6.98 -3.51
C ASN A 106 -21.34 -6.10 -4.77
N SER A 107 -20.52 -6.41 -5.77
CA SER A 107 -20.45 -5.67 -7.04
C SER A 107 -21.49 -6.17 -8.04
N ASP A 108 -22.01 -5.27 -8.88
CA ASP A 108 -22.93 -5.68 -9.96
C ASP A 108 -22.19 -6.50 -11.04
N ASP A 109 -22.94 -7.26 -11.85
CA ASP A 109 -22.34 -8.14 -12.86
C ASP A 109 -21.56 -7.36 -13.94
N SER A 110 -21.84 -6.07 -14.14
CA SER A 110 -21.13 -5.20 -15.09
C SER A 110 -19.75 -4.79 -14.54
N GLU A 111 -19.69 -4.34 -13.28
CA GLU A 111 -18.45 -4.03 -12.56
C GLU A 111 -17.58 -5.29 -12.43
N ARG A 112 -18.17 -6.46 -12.12
CA ARG A 112 -17.48 -7.74 -12.06
C ARG A 112 -16.85 -8.13 -13.41
N VAL A 113 -17.59 -7.99 -14.51
CA VAL A 113 -17.05 -8.22 -15.88
C VAL A 113 -15.93 -7.24 -16.21
N ALA A 114 -16.08 -5.96 -15.87
CA ALA A 114 -15.06 -4.93 -16.11
C ALA A 114 -13.78 -5.17 -15.31
N ILE A 115 -13.89 -5.52 -14.02
CA ILE A 115 -12.76 -5.87 -13.16
C ILE A 115 -12.01 -7.09 -13.73
N ARG A 116 -12.73 -8.17 -14.04
CA ARG A 116 -12.11 -9.38 -14.62
C ARG A 116 -11.35 -9.06 -15.91
N SER A 117 -11.98 -8.30 -16.80
CA SER A 117 -11.34 -7.88 -18.06
C SER A 117 -10.11 -7.02 -17.81
N GLY A 118 -10.16 -6.08 -16.86
CA GLY A 118 -9.03 -5.23 -16.50
C GLY A 118 -7.85 -6.02 -15.93
N MET A 119 -8.11 -6.97 -15.02
CA MET A 119 -7.08 -7.89 -14.50
C MET A 119 -6.46 -8.74 -15.61
N GLU A 120 -7.29 -9.31 -16.49
CA GLU A 120 -6.83 -10.13 -17.61
C GLU A 120 -5.95 -9.30 -18.56
N THR A 121 -6.34 -8.07 -18.90
CA THR A 121 -5.52 -7.13 -19.69
C THR A 121 -4.19 -6.85 -18.98
N ILE A 122 -4.19 -6.58 -17.66
CA ILE A 122 -2.96 -6.24 -16.93
C ILE A 122 -1.97 -7.41 -16.91
N ILE A 123 -2.40 -8.60 -16.52
CA ILE A 123 -1.54 -9.80 -16.43
C ILE A 123 -0.99 -10.15 -17.82
N THR A 124 -1.85 -10.17 -18.84
CA THR A 124 -1.46 -10.51 -20.23
C THR A 124 -0.44 -9.52 -20.77
N ASN A 125 -0.63 -8.21 -20.57
CA ASN A 125 0.31 -7.20 -21.03
C ASN A 125 1.62 -7.25 -20.24
N PHE A 126 1.59 -7.45 -18.92
CA PHE A 126 2.79 -7.52 -18.10
C PHE A 126 3.67 -8.72 -18.49
N SER A 127 3.06 -9.89 -18.68
CA SER A 127 3.71 -11.09 -19.20
C SER A 127 4.43 -10.84 -20.53
N LYS A 128 3.69 -10.32 -21.53
CA LYS A 128 4.23 -9.99 -22.87
C LYS A 128 5.36 -8.98 -22.84
N LEU A 129 5.22 -7.91 -22.05
CA LEU A 129 6.17 -6.80 -22.02
C LEU A 129 7.48 -7.13 -21.31
N ASN A 130 7.49 -8.13 -20.43
CA ASN A 130 8.64 -8.50 -19.61
C ASN A 130 9.20 -9.90 -19.93
N ASP A 131 8.61 -10.63 -20.88
CA ASP A 131 8.95 -12.02 -21.23
C ASP A 131 8.90 -13.01 -20.04
N VAL A 132 7.89 -12.82 -19.18
CA VAL A 132 7.63 -13.64 -17.99
C VAL A 132 6.31 -14.38 -18.16
N GLN A 133 6.33 -15.71 -18.03
CA GLN A 133 5.14 -16.54 -18.09
C GLN A 133 4.31 -16.38 -16.82
N TYR A 134 2.98 -16.29 -16.93
CA TYR A 134 2.10 -16.35 -15.76
C TYR A 134 1.96 -17.79 -15.24
N VAL A 135 1.90 -17.93 -13.91
CA VAL A 135 1.65 -19.18 -13.20
C VAL A 135 0.65 -18.90 -12.09
N SER A 136 -0.31 -19.80 -11.86
CA SER A 136 -1.22 -19.69 -10.70
C SER A 136 -0.41 -19.59 -9.41
N ASP A 137 -0.91 -18.80 -8.45
CA ASP A 137 -0.30 -18.60 -7.13
C ASP A 137 1.12 -17.98 -7.19
N ASN A 138 1.45 -17.24 -8.26
CA ASN A 138 2.72 -16.50 -8.40
C ASN A 138 2.76 -15.13 -7.71
N GLY A 139 1.71 -14.77 -6.95
CA GLY A 139 1.58 -13.51 -6.22
C GLY A 139 1.06 -12.32 -7.05
N TRP A 140 0.96 -12.42 -8.38
CA TRP A 140 0.50 -11.29 -9.21
C TRP A 140 -0.97 -10.93 -8.95
N THR A 141 -1.79 -11.95 -8.73
CA THR A 141 -3.22 -11.86 -8.44
C THR A 141 -3.48 -11.22 -7.07
N GLU A 142 -2.69 -11.61 -6.08
CA GLU A 142 -2.69 -11.16 -4.69
C GLU A 142 -2.18 -9.72 -4.57
N ILE A 143 -1.27 -9.30 -5.44
CA ILE A 143 -0.85 -7.90 -5.57
C ILE A 143 -1.91 -7.05 -6.28
N LEU A 144 -2.65 -7.61 -7.25
CA LEU A 144 -3.71 -6.87 -7.95
C LEU A 144 -4.94 -6.61 -7.08
N GLU A 145 -5.35 -7.57 -6.25
CA GLU A 145 -6.53 -7.48 -5.39
C GLU A 145 -6.63 -6.18 -4.56
N PRO A 146 -5.62 -5.78 -3.75
CA PRO A 146 -5.67 -4.52 -3.00
C PRO A 146 -5.63 -3.29 -3.91
N LEU A 147 -5.01 -3.38 -5.10
CA LEU A 147 -4.94 -2.27 -6.05
C LEU A 147 -6.30 -1.99 -6.73
N LEU A 148 -7.14 -3.01 -6.91
CA LEU A 148 -8.51 -2.84 -7.43
C LEU A 148 -9.38 -1.95 -6.54
N THR A 149 -9.12 -1.93 -5.22
CA THR A 149 -9.85 -1.08 -4.26
C THR A 149 -9.69 0.42 -4.54
N LEU A 150 -8.66 0.81 -5.30
CA LEU A 150 -8.40 2.20 -5.70
C LEU A 150 -9.31 2.67 -6.85
N LYS A 151 -10.05 1.77 -7.50
CA LYS A 151 -10.97 2.05 -8.63
C LYS A 151 -10.35 2.89 -9.76
N LEU A 152 -9.06 2.65 -10.04
CA LEU A 152 -8.31 3.29 -11.12
C LEU A 152 -8.71 2.74 -12.51
N LYS A 153 -8.42 3.51 -13.55
CA LYS A 153 -8.49 3.02 -14.94
C LYS A 153 -7.45 1.92 -15.17
N THR A 154 -7.73 0.96 -16.04
CA THR A 154 -6.84 -0.20 -16.33
C THR A 154 -5.41 0.21 -16.70
N GLU A 155 -5.22 1.27 -17.49
CA GLU A 155 -3.90 1.80 -17.84
C GLU A 155 -3.10 2.32 -16.64
N ASP A 156 -3.79 3.00 -15.71
CA ASP A 156 -3.19 3.58 -14.52
C ASP A 156 -2.89 2.51 -13.48
N LEU A 157 -3.81 1.57 -13.30
CA LEU A 157 -3.64 0.36 -12.50
C LEU A 157 -2.47 -0.49 -13.02
N PHE A 158 -2.31 -0.62 -14.34
CA PHE A 158 -1.16 -1.28 -14.96
C PHE A 158 0.16 -0.60 -14.59
N LYS A 159 0.26 0.74 -14.69
CA LYS A 159 1.49 1.48 -14.35
C LYS A 159 1.89 1.27 -12.89
N VAL A 160 0.91 1.24 -11.98
CA VAL A 160 1.09 0.96 -10.55
C VAL A 160 1.59 -0.47 -10.36
N PHE A 161 0.88 -1.47 -10.91
CA PHE A 161 1.23 -2.89 -10.83
C PHE A 161 2.63 -3.18 -11.38
N GLU A 162 2.92 -2.76 -12.62
CA GLU A 162 4.23 -2.94 -13.26
C GLU A 162 5.36 -2.31 -12.44
N SER A 163 5.13 -1.13 -11.86
CA SER A 163 6.15 -0.45 -11.06
C SER A 163 6.34 -1.09 -9.69
N ILE A 164 5.33 -1.76 -9.14
CA ILE A 164 5.47 -2.57 -7.93
C ILE A 164 6.28 -3.83 -8.23
N GLN A 165 5.87 -4.58 -9.25
CA GLN A 165 6.51 -5.82 -9.71
C GLN A 165 7.98 -5.65 -10.08
N LEU A 166 8.35 -4.54 -10.75
CA LEU A 166 9.72 -4.33 -11.23
C LEU A 166 10.66 -3.66 -10.20
N LYS A 167 10.13 -3.07 -9.12
CA LYS A 167 10.93 -2.33 -8.12
C LYS A 167 11.02 -2.98 -6.76
N TYR A 168 9.93 -3.58 -6.28
CA TYR A 168 9.82 -4.06 -4.90
C TYR A 168 9.74 -5.58 -4.82
N ILE A 169 9.11 -6.24 -5.80
CA ILE A 169 9.07 -7.70 -5.86
C ILE A 169 10.40 -8.24 -6.40
N PRO A 170 11.05 -9.21 -5.73
CA PRO A 170 12.31 -9.75 -6.21
C PRO A 170 12.19 -10.49 -7.54
N LYS A 171 13.27 -10.46 -8.33
CA LYS A 171 13.31 -11.04 -9.69
C LYS A 171 13.09 -12.56 -9.74
N CYS A 172 13.15 -13.27 -8.62
CA CYS A 172 12.86 -14.70 -8.54
C CYS A 172 11.37 -15.05 -8.75
N TYR A 173 10.46 -14.10 -8.51
CA TYR A 173 9.03 -14.24 -8.83
C TYR A 173 8.72 -13.86 -10.28
N ASN A 174 9.59 -13.06 -10.90
CA ASN A 174 9.45 -12.53 -12.25
C ASN A 174 10.49 -13.11 -13.23
N CYS A 175 10.76 -14.43 -13.14
CA CYS A 175 11.63 -15.15 -14.07
C CYS A 175 11.05 -16.52 -14.44
N ARG A 176 11.54 -17.08 -15.56
CA ARG A 176 11.15 -18.43 -16.02
C ARG A 176 11.62 -19.55 -15.07
N ASP A 177 12.59 -19.27 -14.20
CA ASP A 177 13.07 -20.14 -13.12
C ASP A 177 12.38 -19.82 -11.78
N TYR A 178 11.05 -19.61 -11.81
CA TYR A 178 10.24 -19.31 -10.63
C TYR A 178 10.54 -20.28 -9.48
N GLY A 179 10.77 -19.74 -8.28
CA GLY A 179 11.07 -20.52 -7.07
C GLY A 179 12.48 -21.14 -7.01
N ARG A 180 13.38 -20.90 -7.98
CA ARG A 180 14.78 -21.42 -7.93
C ARG A 180 15.83 -20.41 -7.50
N ASN A 181 15.53 -19.11 -7.54
CA ASN A 181 16.52 -18.07 -7.27
C ASN A 181 16.42 -17.55 -5.82
N ASP A 182 17.09 -18.27 -4.93
CA ASP A 182 17.06 -18.16 -3.47
C ASP A 182 17.75 -16.89 -2.88
N GLN A 183 18.14 -15.92 -3.70
CA GLN A 183 18.94 -14.77 -3.27
C GLN A 183 18.25 -13.89 -2.22
N SER A 184 16.93 -13.71 -2.32
CA SER A 184 16.13 -12.93 -1.37
C SER A 184 16.06 -13.56 0.02
N PHE A 185 15.83 -14.88 0.07
CA PHE A 185 15.75 -15.62 1.33
C PHE A 185 17.13 -15.79 1.96
N ASN A 186 18.20 -15.92 1.16
CA ASN A 186 19.57 -15.82 1.66
C ASN A 186 19.88 -14.45 2.28
N LEU A 187 19.39 -13.34 1.69
CA LEU A 187 19.53 -12.02 2.31
C LEU A 187 18.75 -11.92 3.63
N LEU A 188 17.51 -12.40 3.67
CA LEU A 188 16.70 -12.46 4.89
C LEU A 188 17.38 -13.31 5.98
N ARG A 189 17.97 -14.45 5.60
CA ARG A 189 18.76 -15.32 6.48
C ARG A 189 19.99 -14.61 7.04
N LEU A 190 20.73 -13.85 6.21
CA LEU A 190 21.90 -13.08 6.65
C LEU A 190 21.50 -11.94 7.60
N LEU A 191 20.37 -11.26 7.36
CA LEU A 191 19.82 -10.27 8.28
C LEU A 191 19.43 -10.92 9.62
N LEU A 192 18.78 -12.09 9.59
CA LEU A 192 18.47 -12.85 10.80
C LEU A 192 19.72 -13.28 11.54
N GLN A 193 20.77 -13.71 10.84
CA GLN A 193 22.06 -14.08 11.43
C GLN A 193 22.78 -12.89 12.09
N TYR A 194 22.62 -11.68 11.53
CA TYR A 194 23.22 -10.47 12.06
C TYR A 194 22.50 -9.95 13.33
N HIS A 195 21.16 -10.01 13.34
CA HIS A 195 20.36 -9.52 14.46
C HIS A 195 20.13 -10.56 15.56
N GLU A 196 19.85 -11.82 15.20
CA GLU A 196 19.44 -12.90 16.11
C GLU A 196 20.20 -14.21 15.78
N PRO A 197 21.53 -14.27 16.01
CA PRO A 197 22.38 -15.39 15.59
C PRO A 197 21.99 -16.73 16.22
N GLU A 198 21.48 -16.74 17.46
CA GLU A 198 21.05 -17.96 18.14
C GLU A 198 19.80 -18.56 17.49
N LEU A 199 18.80 -17.73 17.15
CA LEU A 199 17.60 -18.15 16.43
C LEU A 199 17.93 -18.65 15.02
N CYS A 200 18.81 -17.94 14.31
CA CYS A 200 19.25 -18.32 12.96
C CYS A 200 19.93 -19.71 12.97
N SER A 201 20.84 -19.93 13.93
CA SER A 201 21.50 -21.23 14.16
C SER A 201 20.51 -22.33 14.54
N TYR A 202 19.52 -22.05 15.40
CA TYR A 202 18.49 -23.01 15.77
C TYR A 202 17.66 -23.47 14.55
N LEU A 203 17.20 -22.52 13.72
CA LEU A 203 16.47 -22.82 12.49
C LEU A 203 17.32 -23.66 11.51
N ASP A 204 18.62 -23.42 11.40
CA ASP A 204 19.54 -24.24 10.61
C ASP A 204 19.61 -25.69 11.09
N THR A 205 19.67 -25.93 12.41
CA THR A 205 19.69 -27.30 12.94
C THR A 205 18.43 -28.08 12.61
N LEU A 206 17.29 -27.38 12.45
CA LEU A 206 16.01 -27.94 12.02
C LEU A 206 15.83 -27.95 10.50
N LYS A 207 16.77 -27.40 9.72
CA LYS A 207 16.68 -27.17 8.27
C LYS A 207 15.46 -26.33 7.86
N ILE A 208 15.06 -25.38 8.69
CA ILE A 208 13.97 -24.45 8.41
C ILE A 208 14.56 -23.21 7.72
N THR A 209 14.59 -23.23 6.39
CA THR A 209 15.09 -22.12 5.57
C THR A 209 13.97 -21.09 5.29
N PRO A 210 14.29 -19.80 5.02
CA PRO A 210 13.25 -18.76 4.99
C PRO A 210 12.25 -18.85 3.83
N ASP A 211 12.61 -19.53 2.74
CA ASP A 211 11.70 -19.89 1.66
C ASP A 211 10.49 -20.73 2.14
N LEU A 212 10.65 -21.52 3.21
CA LEU A 212 9.58 -22.37 3.73
C LEU A 212 8.48 -21.61 4.47
N TYR A 213 8.75 -20.40 4.97
CA TYR A 213 7.83 -19.65 5.83
C TYR A 213 7.61 -18.18 5.43
N ALA A 214 8.53 -17.57 4.70
CA ALA A 214 8.47 -16.16 4.27
C ALA A 214 8.16 -15.99 2.77
N ASN A 215 7.92 -17.08 2.02
CA ASN A 215 7.60 -16.99 0.58
C ASN A 215 6.31 -16.20 0.28
N THR A 216 5.38 -16.10 1.23
CA THR A 216 4.16 -15.27 1.13
C THR A 216 4.31 -13.87 1.74
N TRP A 217 5.50 -13.52 2.24
CA TRP A 217 5.79 -12.22 2.88
C TRP A 217 6.58 -11.27 1.96
N VAL A 218 7.19 -11.81 0.90
CA VAL A 218 8.19 -11.17 0.02
C VAL A 218 7.63 -11.01 -1.39
#